data_AF-A0A542MCT0-F1
#
_entry.id   AF-A0A542MCT0-F1
#
_cell.length_a   1.000
_cell.length_b   1.000
_cell.length_c   1.000
_cell.angle_alpha   90.00
_cell.angle_beta   90.00
_cell.angle_gamma   90.00
#
_symmetry.space_group_name_H-M   'P 1'
#
loop_
_entity.id
_entity.type
_entity.pdbx_description
1 polymer ?
#
loop_
_entity_poly.entity_id
_entity_poly.type
_entity_poly.pdbx_seq_one_letter_code
_entity_poly.pdbx_strand_id
1 'polypeptide(L)'
;MVMSGFPTLMIRSLPLLALALHAAAGAAPNCGLAVPPPDAGVDRQMGVLLKVYPRTPDIGPDYAGCQTLWAQAGDGWETLTIVHYAAGHVVRVENPAVPHDPVEQCLVERGAVVRGDPELCAQLDDMRFESLPPECAGDAAAAAQAAGTCVRA
;
A
#
# COMPACT_ATOMS: atom_id res chain seq x y z
N MET A 1 37.43 28.15 66.86
CA MET A 1 36.39 29.01 66.27
C MET A 1 36.51 28.87 64.75
N VAL A 2 35.69 28.01 64.12
CA VAL A 2 34.38 28.33 63.50
C VAL A 2 34.65 28.98 62.12
N MET A 3 34.68 28.18 61.04
CA MET A 3 33.59 27.86 60.08
C MET A 3 33.73 28.68 58.78
N SER A 4 33.92 27.99 57.64
CA SER A 4 32.94 27.83 56.55
C SER A 4 32.95 29.03 55.57
N GLY A 5 33.01 28.89 54.25
CA GLY A 5 32.64 27.80 53.37
C GLY A 5 31.73 28.38 52.29
N PHE A 6 32.17 28.40 51.03
CA PHE A 6 31.29 28.63 49.88
C PHE A 6 31.82 27.89 48.64
N PRO A 7 31.33 26.67 48.37
CA PRO A 7 31.26 26.15 47.03
C PRO A 7 29.78 26.16 46.62
N THR A 8 29.41 27.01 45.67
CA THR A 8 28.10 26.88 45.01
C THR A 8 28.28 27.18 43.53
N LEU A 9 29.00 26.28 42.86
CA LEU A 9 28.95 26.21 41.41
C LEU A 9 27.61 25.55 41.05
N MET A 10 26.65 26.38 40.64
CA MET A 10 25.33 25.94 40.19
C MET A 10 25.47 25.01 38.98
N ILE A 11 25.15 23.73 39.20
CA ILE A 11 24.83 22.75 38.18
C ILE A 11 23.57 23.27 37.46
N ARG A 12 23.74 23.90 36.30
CA ARG A 12 22.62 24.16 35.39
C ARG A 12 22.36 22.89 34.58
N SER A 13 21.45 22.09 35.11
CA SER A 13 20.77 21.01 34.43
C SER A 13 20.27 21.49 33.06
N LEU A 14 20.91 21.05 31.97
CA LEU A 14 20.32 21.15 30.64
C LEU A 14 19.15 20.18 30.58
N PRO A 15 17.91 20.64 30.34
CA PRO A 15 16.84 19.72 29.99
C PRO A 15 17.14 19.18 28.59
N LEU A 16 17.37 17.87 28.49
CA LEU A 16 17.22 17.11 27.26
C LEU A 16 15.78 17.32 26.77
N LEU A 17 15.58 18.32 25.90
CA LEU A 17 14.41 18.38 25.04
C LEU A 17 14.50 17.19 24.08
N ALA A 18 13.96 16.05 24.51
CA ALA A 18 13.58 14.99 23.60
C ALA A 18 12.49 15.57 22.70
N LEU A 19 12.87 15.98 21.48
CA LEU A 19 11.90 16.19 20.42
C LEU A 19 11.24 14.83 20.18
N ALA A 20 10.02 14.69 20.71
CA ALA A 20 9.11 13.65 20.27
C ALA A 20 8.79 13.94 18.80
N LEU A 21 9.56 13.32 17.90
CA LEU A 21 9.21 13.20 16.49
C LEU A 21 7.97 12.30 16.44
N HIS A 22 6.81 12.88 16.72
CA HIS A 22 5.55 12.28 16.29
C HIS A 22 5.61 12.30 14.77
N ALA A 23 6.05 11.19 14.19
CA ALA A 23 5.74 10.88 12.81
C ALA A 23 4.22 10.98 12.71
N ALA A 24 3.73 12.08 12.16
CA ALA A 24 2.46 12.06 11.49
C ALA A 24 2.61 10.94 10.47
N ALA A 25 2.04 9.78 10.77
CA ALA A 25 1.89 8.70 9.81
C ALA A 25 1.02 9.31 8.71
N GLY A 26 1.66 9.93 7.72
CA GLY A 26 1.00 10.36 6.51
C GLY A 26 0.23 9.16 6.01
N ALA A 27 -1.04 9.37 5.63
CA ALA A 27 -1.85 8.30 5.08
C ALA A 27 -1.01 7.55 4.04
N ALA A 28 -0.88 6.23 4.22
CA ALA A 28 -0.03 5.43 3.36
C ALA A 28 -0.45 5.66 1.89
N PRO A 29 0.52 5.79 0.96
CA PRO A 29 0.26 6.07 -0.44
C PRO A 29 -0.90 5.24 -1.00
N ASN A 30 -1.79 5.88 -1.75
CA ASN A 30 -2.85 5.26 -2.53
C ASN A 30 -3.98 4.56 -1.74
N CYS A 31 -3.93 4.52 -0.40
CA CYS A 31 -4.90 3.79 0.43
C CYS A 31 -6.28 4.47 0.60
N GLY A 32 -6.43 5.72 0.17
CA GLY A 32 -7.65 6.52 0.35
C GLY A 32 -8.30 6.96 -0.97
N LEU A 33 -7.99 6.30 -2.09
CA LEU A 33 -8.49 6.69 -3.40
C LEU A 33 -9.93 6.21 -3.59
N ALA A 34 -10.86 7.15 -3.74
CA ALA A 34 -12.27 6.85 -4.00
C ALA A 34 -12.54 6.47 -5.47
N VAL A 35 -11.73 6.99 -6.39
CA VAL A 35 -11.84 6.75 -7.84
C VAL A 35 -10.46 6.44 -8.41
N PRO A 36 -10.38 5.61 -9.46
CA PRO A 36 -9.11 5.29 -10.10
C PRO A 36 -8.49 6.54 -10.73
N PRO A 37 -7.18 6.78 -10.52
CA PRO A 37 -6.43 7.81 -11.24
C PRO A 37 -6.43 7.59 -12.77
N PRO A 38 -6.19 8.64 -13.58
CA PRO A 38 -6.16 8.52 -15.04
C PRO A 38 -5.11 7.54 -15.58
N ASP A 39 -3.97 7.42 -14.87
CA ASP A 39 -2.85 6.52 -15.17
C ASP A 39 -3.04 5.10 -14.60
N ALA A 40 -4.18 4.81 -13.96
CA ALA A 40 -4.51 3.47 -13.50
C ALA A 40 -4.53 2.46 -14.66
N GLY A 41 -3.87 1.32 -14.42
CA GLY A 41 -3.88 0.20 -15.34
C GLY A 41 -5.28 -0.33 -15.57
N VAL A 42 -5.46 -1.05 -16.67
CA VAL A 42 -6.77 -1.50 -17.14
C VAL A 42 -6.81 -3.01 -17.26
N ASP A 43 -7.96 -3.58 -16.92
CA ASP A 43 -8.25 -4.96 -17.25
C ASP A 43 -9.72 -5.12 -17.69
N ARG A 44 -10.03 -6.25 -18.33
CA ARG A 44 -11.40 -6.67 -18.60
C ARG A 44 -11.60 -8.08 -18.07
N GLN A 45 -12.52 -8.23 -17.13
CA GLN A 45 -12.91 -9.52 -16.59
C GLN A 45 -14.42 -9.66 -16.71
N MET A 46 -14.88 -10.78 -17.30
CA MET A 46 -16.31 -11.08 -17.48
C MET A 46 -17.11 -9.93 -18.14
N GLY A 47 -16.48 -9.18 -19.06
CA GLY A 47 -17.09 -8.05 -19.75
C GLY A 47 -17.10 -6.73 -18.97
N VAL A 48 -16.69 -6.72 -17.70
CA VAL A 48 -16.59 -5.52 -16.87
C VAL A 48 -15.21 -4.88 -17.07
N LEU A 49 -15.18 -3.55 -17.23
CA LEU A 49 -13.94 -2.78 -17.21
C LEU A 49 -13.47 -2.64 -15.77
N LEU A 50 -12.23 -3.06 -15.55
CA LEU A 50 -11.54 -2.95 -14.28
C LEU A 50 -10.41 -1.92 -14.37
N LYS A 51 -10.16 -1.23 -13.26
CA LYS A 51 -9.01 -0.35 -13.09
C LYS A 51 -8.18 -0.82 -11.90
N VAL A 52 -6.86 -0.78 -12.03
CA VAL A 52 -5.91 -1.16 -10.98
C VAL A 52 -4.90 -0.03 -10.76
N TYR A 53 -4.66 0.34 -9.50
CA TYR A 53 -3.64 1.33 -9.17
C TYR A 53 -3.00 1.11 -7.79
N PRO A 54 -1.66 1.27 -7.65
CA PRO A 54 -0.70 1.38 -8.74
C PRO A 54 -0.57 0.05 -9.50
N ARG A 55 0.12 0.05 -10.65
CA ARG A 55 0.37 -1.20 -11.38
C ARG A 55 1.49 -1.98 -10.70
N THR A 56 1.53 -3.30 -10.89
CA THR A 56 2.58 -4.15 -10.28
C THR A 56 4.01 -3.68 -10.56
N PRO A 57 4.37 -3.20 -11.78
CA PRO A 57 5.72 -2.68 -12.03
C PRO A 57 6.11 -1.48 -11.16
N ASP A 58 5.14 -0.76 -10.62
CA ASP A 58 5.36 0.40 -9.75
C ASP A 58 5.47 -0.02 -8.26
N ILE A 59 5.21 -1.29 -7.95
CA ILE A 59 5.30 -1.87 -6.60
C ILE A 59 6.68 -2.52 -6.43
N GLY A 60 7.64 -1.70 -6.02
CA GLY A 60 9.00 -2.14 -5.71
C GLY A 60 9.14 -2.83 -4.34
N PRO A 61 10.34 -3.36 -4.03
CA PRO A 61 10.62 -4.07 -2.77
C PRO A 61 10.52 -3.20 -1.52
N ASP A 62 10.55 -1.88 -1.66
CA ASP A 62 10.41 -0.94 -0.54
C ASP A 62 9.03 -0.29 -0.49
N TYR A 63 8.09 -0.71 -1.36
CA TYR A 63 6.77 -0.11 -1.43
C TYR A 63 5.99 -0.34 -0.13
N ALA A 64 5.41 0.74 0.38
CA ALA A 64 4.48 0.73 1.50
C ALA A 64 3.31 1.63 1.15
N GLY A 65 2.12 1.07 1.02
CA GLY A 65 0.95 1.73 0.44
C GLY A 65 -0.12 0.74 0.05
N CYS A 66 -1.07 1.14 -0.80
CA CYS A 66 -2.14 0.25 -1.26
C CYS A 66 -2.13 0.06 -2.78
N GLN A 67 -2.61 -1.10 -3.22
CA GLN A 67 -3.12 -1.33 -4.56
C GLN A 67 -4.63 -1.53 -4.47
N THR A 68 -5.36 -0.87 -5.34
CA THR A 68 -6.82 -0.93 -5.34
C THR A 68 -7.33 -1.39 -6.70
N LEU A 69 -8.33 -2.26 -6.67
CA LEU A 69 -9.08 -2.74 -7.81
C LEU A 69 -10.47 -2.08 -7.81
N TRP A 70 -10.81 -1.38 -8.89
CA TRP A 70 -12.15 -0.85 -9.12
C TRP A 70 -12.84 -1.53 -10.29
N ALA A 71 -14.16 -1.67 -10.19
CA ALA A 71 -15.02 -2.03 -11.30
C ALA A 71 -15.84 -0.83 -11.77
N GLN A 72 -16.07 -0.77 -13.07
CA GLN A 72 -17.01 0.20 -13.63
C GLN A 72 -18.44 -0.17 -13.21
N ALA A 73 -19.13 0.77 -12.56
CA ALA A 73 -20.51 0.61 -12.08
C ALA A 73 -21.34 1.83 -12.49
N GLY A 74 -22.26 1.64 -13.44
CA GLY A 74 -23.03 2.75 -14.02
C GLY A 74 -22.14 3.77 -14.73
N ASP A 75 -22.23 5.03 -14.32
CA ASP A 75 -21.38 6.14 -14.76
C ASP A 75 -20.15 6.37 -13.87
N GLY A 76 -19.95 5.54 -12.83
CA GLY A 76 -18.90 5.67 -11.84
C GLY A 76 -18.03 4.42 -11.66
N TRP A 77 -17.34 4.41 -10.52
CA TRP A 77 -16.43 3.35 -10.10
C TRP A 77 -16.82 2.83 -8.73
N GLU A 78 -16.76 1.51 -8.57
CA GLU A 78 -16.95 0.84 -7.29
C GLU A 78 -15.64 0.16 -6.88
N THR A 79 -15.26 0.29 -5.61
CA THR A 79 -14.06 -0.37 -5.09
C THR A 79 -14.37 -1.82 -4.77
N LEU A 80 -13.67 -2.75 -5.41
CA LEU A 80 -13.83 -4.18 -5.15
C LEU A 80 -12.89 -4.66 -4.05
N THR A 81 -11.61 -4.30 -4.17
CA THR A 81 -10.56 -4.81 -3.28
C THR A 81 -9.49 -3.76 -3.03
N ILE A 82 -8.99 -3.69 -1.80
CA ILE A 82 -7.82 -2.90 -1.40
C ILE A 82 -6.77 -3.85 -0.82
N VAL A 83 -5.59 -3.89 -1.43
CA VAL A 83 -4.43 -4.67 -1.00
C VAL A 83 -3.43 -3.73 -0.36
N HIS A 84 -3.07 -3.97 0.90
CA HIS A 84 -2.11 -3.18 1.66
C HIS A 84 -0.73 -3.84 1.57
N TYR A 85 0.30 -3.03 1.38
CA TYR A 85 1.68 -3.47 1.26
C TYR A 85 2.56 -2.88 2.35
N ALA A 86 3.54 -3.66 2.79
CA ALA A 86 4.67 -3.20 3.58
C ALA A 86 5.95 -3.89 3.11
N ALA A 87 7.00 -3.10 2.82
CA ALA A 87 8.25 -3.59 2.25
C ALA A 87 8.02 -4.47 1.01
N GLY A 88 7.15 -4.00 0.11
CA GLY A 88 6.83 -4.68 -1.14
C GLY A 88 5.98 -5.95 -0.98
N HIS A 89 5.63 -6.37 0.24
CA HIS A 89 4.83 -7.58 0.50
C HIS A 89 3.39 -7.25 0.84
N VAL A 90 2.45 -8.10 0.41
CA VAL A 90 1.05 -7.98 0.80
C VAL A 90 0.89 -8.33 2.28
N VAL A 91 0.33 -7.39 3.04
CA VAL A 91 0.12 -7.53 4.50
C VAL A 91 -1.35 -7.61 4.88
N ARG A 92 -2.25 -7.14 4.02
CA ARG A 92 -3.70 -7.16 4.28
C ARG A 92 -4.49 -7.03 2.99
N VAL A 93 -5.61 -7.73 2.89
CA VAL A 93 -6.56 -7.56 1.79
C VAL A 93 -7.94 -7.29 2.35
N GLU A 94 -8.57 -6.22 1.86
CA GLU A 94 -9.87 -5.72 2.28
C GLU A 94 -10.84 -5.73 1.11
N ASN A 95 -12.07 -6.15 1.36
CA ASN A 95 -13.19 -6.01 0.42
C ASN A 95 -14.22 -5.05 1.05
N PRO A 96 -14.36 -3.81 0.55
CA PRO A 96 -15.29 -2.84 1.14
C PRO A 96 -16.77 -3.27 1.15
N ALA A 97 -17.17 -4.17 0.24
CA ALA A 97 -18.55 -4.67 0.15
C ALA A 97 -18.87 -5.78 1.16
N VAL A 98 -17.84 -6.40 1.76
CA VAL A 98 -18.00 -7.42 2.81
C VAL A 98 -17.43 -6.86 4.11
N PRO A 99 -18.24 -6.18 4.93
CA PRO A 99 -17.75 -5.47 6.10
C PRO A 99 -17.52 -6.44 7.27
N HIS A 100 -16.55 -7.36 7.19
CA HIS A 100 -15.93 -8.10 8.31
C HIS A 100 -14.60 -8.73 7.87
N ASP A 101 -13.77 -9.07 8.88
CA ASP A 101 -12.33 -9.41 8.88
C ASP A 101 -11.60 -9.44 7.53
N PRO A 102 -10.51 -8.64 7.37
CA PRO A 102 -9.66 -8.73 6.19
C PRO A 102 -9.22 -10.18 6.00
N VAL A 103 -9.16 -10.62 4.75
CA VAL A 103 -9.04 -12.05 4.39
C VAL A 103 -7.87 -12.72 5.13
N GLU A 104 -6.77 -11.99 5.36
CA GLU A 104 -5.71 -12.31 6.34
C GLU A 104 -4.92 -11.03 6.71
N GLN A 105 -4.28 -11.01 7.89
CA GLN A 105 -3.34 -9.94 8.29
C GLN A 105 -1.96 -10.50 8.61
N CYS A 106 -0.95 -10.09 7.84
CA CYS A 106 0.46 -10.43 8.05
C CYS A 106 1.22 -9.19 8.53
N LEU A 107 1.98 -9.31 9.62
CA LEU A 107 2.89 -8.24 10.04
C LEU A 107 4.27 -8.55 9.48
N VAL A 108 4.80 -7.63 8.67
CA VAL A 108 6.15 -7.71 8.11
C VAL A 108 7.03 -6.66 8.76
N GLU A 109 8.15 -7.08 9.34
CA GLU A 109 9.20 -6.20 9.84
C GLU A 109 10.52 -6.54 9.15
N ARG A 110 11.19 -5.53 8.57
CA ARG A 110 12.48 -5.71 7.87
C ARG A 110 12.43 -6.82 6.81
N GLY A 111 11.32 -6.94 6.09
CA GLY A 111 11.12 -7.94 5.03
C GLY A 111 10.83 -9.36 5.52
N ALA A 112 10.63 -9.57 6.82
CA ALA A 112 10.26 -10.87 7.39
C ALA A 112 8.89 -10.83 8.05
N VAL A 113 8.09 -11.88 7.86
CA VAL A 113 6.82 -12.06 8.58
C VAL A 113 7.13 -12.31 10.06
N VAL A 114 6.67 -11.40 10.93
CA VAL A 114 6.80 -11.51 12.40
C VAL A 114 5.49 -11.89 13.08
N ARG A 115 4.35 -11.83 12.35
CA ARG A 115 3.03 -12.29 12.80
C ARG A 115 2.19 -12.73 11.60
N GLY A 116 1.47 -13.83 11.75
CA GLY A 116 0.70 -14.50 10.69
C GLY A 116 1.27 -15.89 10.41
N ASP A 117 0.55 -16.69 9.61
CA ASP A 117 1.07 -17.95 9.10
C ASP A 117 2.00 -17.68 7.91
N PRO A 118 3.28 -18.10 7.93
CA PRO A 118 4.23 -17.76 6.88
C PRO A 118 3.84 -18.26 5.48
N GLU A 119 3.15 -19.40 5.39
CA GLU A 119 2.74 -20.00 4.12
C GLU A 119 1.55 -19.23 3.52
N LEU A 120 0.55 -18.91 4.34
CA LEU A 120 -0.57 -18.05 3.94
C LEU A 120 -0.10 -16.64 3.59
N CYS A 121 0.81 -16.06 4.38
CA CYS A 121 1.38 -14.74 4.09
C CYS A 121 2.16 -14.72 2.75
N ALA A 122 2.85 -15.81 2.41
CA ALA A 122 3.49 -15.93 1.10
C ALA A 122 2.46 -16.03 -0.04
N GLN A 123 1.34 -16.72 0.17
CA GLN A 123 0.25 -16.80 -0.82
C GLN A 123 -0.46 -15.45 -1.03
N LEU A 124 -0.46 -14.56 -0.04
CA LEU A 124 -1.01 -13.21 -0.23
C LEU A 124 -0.25 -12.41 -1.27
N ASP A 125 1.04 -12.66 -1.47
CA ASP A 125 1.82 -12.00 -2.53
C ASP A 125 1.36 -12.39 -3.94
N ASP A 126 0.64 -13.50 -4.10
CA ASP A 126 -0.01 -13.89 -5.36
C ASP A 126 -1.31 -13.12 -5.62
N MET A 127 -1.82 -12.36 -4.63
CA MET A 127 -3.05 -11.54 -4.77
C MET A 127 -2.79 -10.15 -5.36
N ARG A 128 -1.59 -9.90 -5.91
CA ARG A 128 -1.30 -8.67 -6.65
C ARG A 128 -2.18 -8.64 -7.90
N PHE A 129 -2.86 -7.53 -8.11
CA PHE A 129 -3.68 -7.35 -9.29
C PHE A 129 -2.80 -6.89 -10.46
N GLU A 130 -2.58 -7.80 -11.40
CA GLU A 130 -1.93 -7.44 -12.66
C GLU A 130 -2.87 -6.61 -13.54
N SER A 131 -2.29 -5.75 -14.38
CA SER A 131 -3.06 -4.94 -15.32
C SER A 131 -2.27 -4.55 -16.55
N LEU A 132 -2.98 -4.21 -17.62
CA LEU A 132 -2.40 -3.58 -18.79
C LEU A 132 -2.13 -2.09 -18.52
N PRO A 133 -1.22 -1.46 -19.27
CA PRO A 133 -1.06 -0.01 -19.28
C PRO A 133 -2.39 0.73 -19.58
N PRO A 134 -2.61 1.96 -19.07
CA PRO A 134 -3.87 2.70 -19.23
C PRO A 134 -4.26 2.94 -20.70
N GLU A 135 -3.29 3.08 -21.60
CA GLU A 135 -3.49 3.26 -23.04
C GLU A 135 -4.06 2.02 -23.74
N CYS A 136 -4.01 0.86 -23.09
CA CYS A 136 -4.51 -0.41 -23.62
C CYS A 136 -6.01 -0.61 -23.35
N ALA A 137 -6.74 0.44 -22.98
CA ALA A 137 -8.18 0.38 -22.75
C ALA A 137 -8.94 0.32 -24.08
N GLY A 138 -9.45 -0.85 -24.47
CA GLY A 138 -10.35 -0.96 -25.63
C GLY A 138 -10.32 -2.31 -26.35
N ASP A 139 -11.11 -2.44 -27.41
CA ASP A 139 -11.22 -3.69 -28.19
C ASP A 139 -9.93 -4.04 -28.93
N ALA A 140 -9.04 -3.06 -29.10
CA ALA A 140 -7.70 -3.25 -29.66
C ALA A 140 -6.70 -3.89 -28.67
N ALA A 141 -7.05 -4.00 -27.38
CA ALA A 141 -6.16 -4.51 -26.34
C ALA A 141 -5.66 -5.92 -26.65
N ALA A 142 -6.51 -6.79 -27.19
CA ALA A 142 -6.14 -8.16 -27.54
C ALA A 142 -5.12 -8.22 -28.69
N ALA A 143 -5.30 -7.39 -29.72
CA ALA A 143 -4.35 -7.30 -30.83
C ALA A 143 -3.04 -6.63 -30.41
N ALA A 144 -3.11 -5.60 -29.58
CA ALA A 144 -1.94 -4.90 -29.02
C ALA A 144 -1.15 -5.79 -28.04
N GLN A 145 -1.83 -6.68 -27.30
CA GLN A 145 -1.20 -7.73 -26.49
C GLN A 145 -0.46 -8.74 -27.35
N ALA A 146 -1.09 -9.23 -28.42
CA ALA A 146 -0.46 -10.15 -29.37
C ALA A 146 0.77 -9.54 -30.07
N ALA A 147 0.78 -8.22 -30.26
CA ALA A 147 1.90 -7.45 -30.81
C ALA A 147 2.98 -7.08 -29.76
N GLY A 148 2.79 -7.42 -28.48
CA GLY A 148 3.71 -7.09 -27.39
C GLY A 148 3.70 -5.62 -26.95
N THR A 149 2.79 -4.81 -27.51
CA THR A 149 2.65 -3.38 -27.16
C THR A 149 1.84 -3.14 -25.88
N CYS A 150 1.02 -4.11 -25.48
CA CYS A 150 0.25 -4.10 -24.25
C CYS A 150 0.57 -5.34 -23.45
N VAL A 151 1.47 -5.24 -22.46
CA VAL A 151 1.85 -6.39 -21.62
C VAL A 151 1.18 -6.26 -20.27
N ARG A 152 0.50 -7.33 -19.85
CA ARG A 152 -0.06 -7.45 -18.50
C ARG A 152 1.09 -7.72 -17.54
N ALA A 153 1.13 -6.95 -16.46
CA ALA A 153 2.12 -7.05 -15.41
C ALA A 153 1.46 -6.77 -14.06
#